data_AF-A0A1G2K358-F1
#
_entry.id   AF-A0A1G2K358-F1
#
_cell.length_a   1.000
_cell.length_b   1.000
_cell.length_c   1.000
_cell.angle_alpha   90.00
_cell.angle_beta   90.00
_cell.angle_gamma   90.00
#
_symmetry.space_group_name_H-M   'P 1'
#
loop_
_entity.id
_entity.type
_entity.pdbx_description
1 polymer ?
#
loop_
_entity_poly.entity_id
_entity_poly.type
_entity_poly.pdbx_seq_one_letter_code
_entity_poly.pdbx_strand_id
1 'polypeptide(L)'
;MEAGLLFVLFLVLMAEFINGWTDAPNAIATVVSTSVLPPRIAIMIAVVMNVAGATSGTAVAATISKGFVNVSHINLKTIAAAMIGLILWGLIAARNGYPISKSHSLIAGLVGAGFGSHGLNVAAWITTLLWSGWTAVAIGLLLNGVILSLAMRTVI
;
A
#
# COMPACT_ATOMS: atom_id res chain seq x y z
N MET A 1 -22.69 -17.24 3.74
CA MET A 1 -21.36 -16.60 3.75
C MET A 1 -20.97 -16.42 5.21
N GLU A 2 -19.80 -16.90 5.63
CA GLU A 2 -19.38 -16.82 7.04
C GLU A 2 -19.25 -15.36 7.49
N ALA A 3 -19.76 -15.01 8.68
CA ALA A 3 -19.77 -13.63 9.19
C ALA A 3 -18.36 -12.99 9.24
N GLY A 4 -17.32 -13.80 9.45
CA GLY A 4 -15.93 -13.35 9.45
C GLY A 4 -15.46 -12.83 8.08
N LEU A 5 -15.91 -13.45 6.98
CA LEU A 5 -15.56 -12.99 5.64
C LEU A 5 -16.19 -11.64 5.30
N LEU A 6 -17.47 -11.45 5.67
CA LEU A 6 -18.17 -10.18 5.51
C LEU A 6 -17.48 -9.05 6.28
N PHE A 7 -17.05 -9.34 7.51
CA PHE A 7 -16.33 -8.38 8.33
C PHE A 7 -14.98 -7.97 7.72
N VAL A 8 -14.19 -8.95 7.24
CA VAL A 8 -12.91 -8.66 6.58
C VAL A 8 -13.11 -7.91 5.28
N LEU A 9 -14.12 -8.27 4.48
CA LEU A 9 -14.46 -7.55 3.25
C LEU A 9 -14.79 -6.08 3.56
N PHE A 10 -15.58 -5.83 4.61
CA PHE A 10 -15.87 -4.47 5.05
C PHE A 10 -14.59 -3.69 5.42
N LEU A 11 -13.67 -4.30 6.16
CA LEU A 11 -12.38 -3.68 6.49
C LEU A 11 -11.54 -3.38 5.24
N VAL A 12 -11.49 -4.31 4.28
CA VAL A 12 -10.78 -4.10 3.01
C VAL A 12 -11.38 -2.92 2.24
N LEU A 13 -12.71 -2.84 2.12
CA LEU A 13 -13.38 -1.72 1.45
C LEU A 13 -13.12 -0.38 2.16
N MET A 14 -13.07 -0.38 3.50
CA MET A 14 -12.74 0.81 4.28
C MET A 14 -11.28 1.24 4.11
N ALA A 15 -10.35 0.27 4.05
CA ALA A 15 -8.96 0.51 3.74
C ALA A 15 -8.78 1.13 2.34
N GLU A 16 -9.47 0.59 1.33
CA GLU A 16 -9.45 1.14 -0.04
C GLU A 16 -10.07 2.54 -0.13
N PHE A 17 -11.12 2.81 0.64
CA PHE A 17 -11.69 4.16 0.72
C PHE A 17 -10.67 5.18 1.27
N ILE A 18 -9.99 4.83 2.37
CA ILE A 18 -8.96 5.69 2.97
C ILE A 18 -7.77 5.86 2.01
N ASN A 19 -7.42 4.79 1.29
CA ASN A 19 -6.40 4.80 0.25
C ASN A 19 -6.73 5.84 -0.83
N GLY A 20 -7.93 5.75 -1.42
CA GLY A 20 -8.39 6.71 -2.43
C GLY A 20 -8.47 8.14 -1.91
N TRP A 21 -8.95 8.34 -0.68
CA TRP A 21 -9.08 9.69 -0.11
C TRP A 21 -7.72 10.39 0.05
N THR A 22 -6.72 9.72 0.60
CA THR A 22 -5.41 10.37 0.82
C THR A 22 -4.57 10.49 -0.44
N ASP A 23 -4.81 9.64 -1.44
CA ASP A 23 -3.97 9.59 -2.65
C ASP A 23 -4.56 10.41 -3.80
N ALA A 24 -5.86 10.70 -3.80
CA ALA A 24 -6.49 11.57 -4.79
C ALA A 24 -5.80 12.95 -4.95
N PRO A 25 -5.38 13.66 -3.88
CA PRO A 25 -4.61 14.89 -4.00
C PRO A 25 -3.31 14.73 -4.80
N ASN A 26 -2.60 13.61 -4.65
CA ASN A 26 -1.34 13.36 -5.35
C ASN A 26 -1.53 13.28 -6.88
N ALA A 27 -2.68 12.78 -7.33
CA ALA A 27 -2.98 12.64 -8.75
C ALA A 27 -3.47 13.94 -9.41
N ILE A 28 -4.08 14.86 -8.66
CA ILE A 28 -4.74 16.06 -9.22
C ILE A 28 -4.04 17.37 -8.87
N ALA A 29 -3.11 17.39 -7.92
CA ALA A 29 -2.49 18.62 -7.41
C ALA A 29 -1.84 19.46 -8.52
N THR A 30 -1.17 18.85 -9.49
CA THR A 30 -0.47 19.55 -10.57
C THR A 30 -1.43 20.28 -11.51
N VAL A 31 -2.48 19.60 -11.99
CA VAL A 31 -3.46 20.17 -12.94
C VAL A 31 -4.41 21.17 -12.29
N VAL A 32 -4.69 21.02 -10.99
CA VAL A 32 -5.54 21.95 -10.24
C VAL A 32 -4.77 23.20 -9.83
N SER A 33 -3.53 23.06 -9.34
CA SER A 33 -2.69 24.21 -8.94
C SER A 33 -2.31 25.11 -10.12
N THR A 34 -2.12 24.53 -11.30
CA THR A 34 -1.87 25.27 -12.55
C THR A 34 -3.14 25.80 -13.21
N SER A 35 -4.32 25.53 -12.63
CA SER A 35 -5.63 25.93 -13.16
C SER A 35 -5.91 25.43 -14.59
N VAL A 36 -5.23 24.36 -15.02
CA VAL A 36 -5.45 23.74 -16.34
C VAL A 36 -6.80 23.02 -16.37
N LEU A 37 -7.21 22.43 -15.25
CA LEU A 37 -8.52 21.78 -15.10
C LEU A 37 -9.25 22.29 -13.86
N PRO A 38 -10.59 22.50 -13.93
CA PRO A 38 -11.39 22.78 -12.74
C PRO A 38 -11.40 21.54 -11.81
N PRO A 39 -11.41 21.74 -10.48
CA PRO A 39 -11.28 20.64 -9.51
C PRO A 39 -12.26 19.48 -9.72
N ARG A 40 -13.51 19.79 -10.11
CA ARG A 40 -14.54 18.78 -10.35
C ARG A 40 -14.18 17.82 -11.49
N ILE A 41 -13.61 18.33 -12.57
CA ILE A 41 -13.20 17.51 -13.73
C ILE A 41 -11.99 16.66 -13.35
N ALA A 42 -11.01 17.26 -12.66
CA ALA A 42 -9.83 16.53 -12.19
C ALA A 42 -10.20 15.36 -11.28
N ILE A 43 -11.16 15.55 -10.36
CA ILE A 43 -11.68 14.47 -9.50
C ILE A 43 -12.36 13.37 -10.32
N MET A 44 -13.21 13.72 -11.31
CA MET A 44 -13.87 12.68 -12.13
C MET A 44 -12.85 11.85 -12.93
N ILE A 45 -11.84 12.49 -13.51
CA ILE A 45 -10.76 11.79 -14.20
C ILE A 45 -10.00 10.88 -13.22
N ALA A 46 -9.66 11.40 -12.04
CA ALA A 46 -8.98 10.62 -11.01
C ALA A 46 -9.79 9.39 -10.60
N VAL A 47 -11.10 9.50 -10.40
CA VAL A 47 -11.97 8.36 -10.06
C VAL A 47 -11.94 7.30 -11.16
N VAL A 48 -12.17 7.69 -12.42
CA VAL A 48 -12.19 6.74 -13.55
C VAL A 48 -10.84 6.05 -13.72
N MET A 49 -9.74 6.81 -13.64
CA MET A 49 -8.38 6.26 -13.77
C MET A 49 -8.00 5.38 -12.58
N ASN A 50 -8.40 5.70 -11.35
CA ASN A 50 -8.16 4.84 -10.18
C ASN A 50 -8.91 3.52 -10.31
N VAL A 51 -10.17 3.52 -10.75
CA VAL A 51 -10.92 2.29 -11.00
C VAL A 51 -10.27 1.46 -12.10
N ALA A 52 -9.88 2.08 -13.21
CA ALA A 52 -9.17 1.39 -14.30
C ALA A 52 -7.84 0.79 -13.83
N GLY A 53 -7.06 1.53 -13.05
CA GLY A 53 -5.82 1.06 -12.44
C GLY A 53 -6.04 -0.12 -11.49
N ALA A 54 -7.05 -0.04 -10.62
CA ALA A 54 -7.40 -1.10 -9.68
C ALA A 54 -7.73 -2.42 -10.40
N THR A 55 -8.39 -2.36 -11.56
CA THR A 55 -8.72 -3.56 -12.35
C THR A 55 -7.55 -4.16 -13.14
N SER A 56 -6.47 -3.39 -13.35
CA SER A 56 -5.30 -3.83 -14.13
C SER A 56 -4.09 -4.21 -13.27
N GLY A 57 -4.09 -3.88 -11.97
CA GLY A 57 -2.97 -4.04 -11.04
C GLY A 57 -2.67 -5.48 -10.55
N THR A 58 -3.10 -6.52 -11.26
CA THR A 58 -2.99 -7.92 -10.79
C THR A 58 -1.55 -8.39 -10.59
N ALA A 59 -0.61 -7.91 -11.40
CA ALA A 59 0.81 -8.20 -11.25
C ALA A 59 1.38 -7.65 -9.93
N VAL A 60 1.04 -6.41 -9.57
CA VAL A 60 1.49 -5.79 -8.31
C VAL A 60 0.87 -6.50 -7.11
N ALA A 61 -0.42 -6.85 -7.19
CA ALA A 61 -1.09 -7.64 -6.15
C ALA A 61 -0.41 -9.01 -5.94
N ALA A 62 0.01 -9.67 -7.02
CA ALA A 62 0.75 -10.94 -6.95
C ALA A 62 2.13 -10.76 -6.28
N THR A 63 2.83 -9.67 -6.57
CA THR A 63 4.13 -9.35 -5.92
C THR A 63 3.97 -9.07 -4.43
N ILE A 64 2.98 -8.28 -4.04
CA ILE A 64 2.73 -7.96 -2.61
C ILE A 64 2.32 -9.22 -1.83
N SER A 65 1.47 -10.08 -2.43
CA SER A 65 0.97 -11.29 -1.75
C SER A 65 2.00 -12.41 -1.61
N LYS A 66 2.99 -12.51 -2.50
CA LYS A 66 3.96 -13.62 -2.50
C LYS A 66 5.39 -13.21 -2.14
N GLY A 67 5.70 -11.92 -2.12
CA GLY A 67 7.07 -11.43 -1.99
C GLY A 67 7.54 -11.21 -0.55
N PHE A 68 6.64 -10.90 0.38
CA PHE A 68 7.05 -10.27 1.65
C PHE A 68 6.79 -11.13 2.90
N VAL A 69 5.65 -11.82 2.93
CA VAL A 69 5.21 -12.62 4.08
C VAL A 69 4.84 -14.01 3.59
N ASN A 70 5.23 -15.04 4.34
CA ASN A 70 4.89 -16.42 3.99
C ASN A 70 3.38 -16.64 4.06
N VAL A 71 2.81 -17.11 2.95
CA VAL A 71 1.35 -17.28 2.73
C VAL A 71 0.74 -18.25 3.75
N SER A 72 1.51 -19.18 4.32
CA SER A 72 1.04 -20.06 5.40
C SER A 72 0.53 -19.31 6.63
N HIS A 73 0.96 -18.06 6.84
CA HIS A 73 0.53 -17.21 7.95
C HIS A 73 -0.56 -16.19 7.54
N ILE A 74 -1.01 -16.22 6.29
CA ILE A 74 -2.07 -15.34 5.80
C ILE A 74 -3.41 -16.05 5.93
N ASN A 75 -4.24 -15.58 6.87
CA ASN A 75 -5.60 -16.04 7.10
C ASN A 75 -6.52 -14.84 7.35
N LEU A 76 -7.83 -15.07 7.46
CA LEU A 76 -8.81 -13.99 7.69
C LEU A 76 -8.48 -13.11 8.90
N LYS A 77 -7.95 -13.68 9.99
CA LYS A 77 -7.60 -12.91 11.20
C LYS A 77 -6.38 -12.03 10.96
N THR A 78 -5.36 -12.52 10.25
CA THR A 78 -4.17 -11.72 9.96
C THR A 78 -4.46 -10.62 8.93
N ILE A 79 -5.32 -10.88 7.95
CA ILE A 79 -5.83 -9.84 7.04
C ILE A 79 -6.62 -8.79 7.82
N ALA A 80 -7.54 -9.20 8.71
CA ALA A 80 -8.30 -8.26 9.54
C ALA A 80 -7.37 -7.35 10.36
N ALA A 81 -6.37 -7.92 11.04
CA ALA A 81 -5.40 -7.17 11.83
C ALA A 81 -4.58 -6.19 10.96
N ALA A 82 -4.13 -6.62 9.78
CA ALA A 82 -3.43 -5.77 8.84
C ALA A 82 -4.30 -4.60 8.36
N MET A 83 -5.56 -4.85 8.02
CA MET A 83 -6.49 -3.80 7.60
C MET A 83 -6.77 -2.79 8.71
N ILE A 84 -6.96 -3.25 9.95
CA ILE A 84 -7.14 -2.35 11.11
C ILE A 84 -5.91 -1.44 11.28
N GLY A 85 -4.70 -2.01 11.22
CA GLY A 85 -3.47 -1.22 11.30
C GLY A 85 -3.36 -0.18 10.18
N LEU A 86 -3.67 -0.58 8.95
CA LEU A 86 -3.67 0.31 7.78
C LEU A 86 -4.69 1.44 7.90
N ILE A 87 -5.92 1.13 8.33
CA ILE A 87 -6.98 2.11 8.57
C ILE A 87 -6.57 3.12 9.63
N LEU A 88 -6.13 2.65 10.80
CA LEU A 88 -5.72 3.50 11.92
C LEU A 88 -4.57 4.42 11.51
N TRP A 89 -3.52 3.88 10.89
CA TRP A 89 -2.40 4.67 10.41
C TRP A 89 -2.81 5.65 9.32
N GLY A 90 -3.67 5.22 8.40
CA GLY A 90 -4.20 6.06 7.33
C GLY A 90 -4.98 7.26 7.85
N LEU A 91 -5.81 7.08 8.89
CA LEU A 91 -6.55 8.17 9.53
C LEU A 91 -5.63 9.13 10.29
N ILE A 92 -4.63 8.61 11.00
CA ILE A 92 -3.62 9.43 11.70
C ILE A 92 -2.84 10.28 10.69
N ALA A 93 -2.35 9.67 9.61
CA ALA A 93 -1.61 10.37 8.57
C ALA A 93 -2.48 11.42 7.86
N ALA A 94 -3.73 11.08 7.53
CA ALA A 94 -4.68 12.00 6.92
C ALA A 94 -4.96 13.21 7.81
N ARG A 95 -5.17 12.98 9.12
CA ARG A 95 -5.40 14.06 10.09
C ARG A 95 -4.21 15.03 10.17
N ASN A 96 -3.00 14.51 10.05
CA ASN A 96 -1.77 15.30 10.14
C ASN A 96 -1.28 15.84 8.79
N GLY A 97 -1.97 15.52 7.69
CA GLY A 97 -1.57 15.93 6.34
C GLY A 97 -0.28 15.27 5.83
N TYR A 98 0.10 14.12 6.38
CA TYR A 98 1.33 13.43 5.95
C TYR A 98 1.10 12.63 4.67
N PRO A 99 1.92 12.84 3.62
CA PRO A 99 1.93 11.94 2.48
C PRO A 99 2.53 10.60 2.92
N ILE A 100 1.78 9.51 2.78
CA ILE A 100 2.21 8.17 3.19
C ILE A 100 2.17 7.19 2.03
N SER A 101 3.09 6.22 2.06
CA SER A 101 3.05 5.10 1.11
C SER A 101 2.11 3.99 1.59
N LYS A 102 1.15 3.66 0.74
CA LYS A 102 0.09 2.68 1.03
C LYS A 102 0.61 1.25 0.90
N SER A 103 1.46 1.00 -0.09
CA SER A 103 2.18 -0.28 -0.23
C SER A 103 3.02 -0.59 1.01
N HIS A 104 3.75 0.40 1.55
CA HIS A 104 4.51 0.23 2.80
C HIS A 104 3.59 -0.04 4.00
N SER A 105 2.48 0.69 4.10
CA SER A 105 1.50 0.51 5.17
C SER A 105 0.88 -0.90 5.12
N LEU A 106 0.58 -1.41 3.93
CA LEU A 106 0.04 -2.75 3.72
C LEU A 106 1.06 -3.83 4.07
N ILE A 107 2.29 -3.72 3.58
CA ILE A 107 3.37 -4.68 3.89
C ILE A 107 3.65 -4.68 5.40
N ALA A 108 3.77 -3.51 6.03
CA ALA A 108 3.98 -3.41 7.47
C ALA A 108 2.82 -4.02 8.28
N GLY A 109 1.57 -3.79 7.86
CA GLY A 109 0.40 -4.40 8.47
C GLY A 109 0.39 -5.93 8.37
N LEU A 110 0.71 -6.49 7.19
CA LEU A 110 0.79 -7.93 6.98
C LEU A 110 1.93 -8.58 7.78
N VAL A 111 3.09 -7.93 7.81
CA VAL A 111 4.26 -8.39 8.58
C VAL A 111 3.95 -8.37 10.07
N GLY A 112 3.41 -7.27 10.59
CA GLY A 112 3.01 -7.15 11.99
C GLY A 112 1.96 -8.20 12.39
N ALA A 113 0.98 -8.45 11.53
CA ALA A 113 -0.02 -9.48 11.75
C ALA A 113 0.59 -10.90 11.73
N GLY A 114 1.56 -11.16 10.85
CA GLY A 114 2.31 -12.42 10.81
C GLY A 114 3.22 -12.64 12.03
N PHE A 115 3.83 -11.58 12.57
CA PHE A 115 4.54 -11.67 13.84
C PHE A 115 3.58 -11.97 14.99
N GLY A 116 2.41 -11.31 15.00
CA GLY A 116 1.34 -11.55 15.96
C GLY A 116 0.86 -12.99 15.99
N SER A 117 0.87 -13.72 14.86
CA SER A 117 0.48 -15.13 14.84
C SER A 117 1.44 -16.07 15.59
N HIS A 118 2.67 -15.62 15.87
CA HIS A 118 3.70 -16.36 16.60
C HIS A 118 3.91 -15.86 18.04
N GLY A 119 3.17 -14.83 18.46
CA GLY A 119 3.36 -14.18 19.76
C GLY A 119 4.78 -13.64 19.92
N LEU A 120 5.38 -13.87 21.09
CA LEU A 120 6.72 -13.40 21.44
C LEU A 120 7.86 -14.31 20.94
N ASN A 121 7.56 -15.33 20.12
CA ASN A 121 8.59 -16.20 19.56
C ASN A 121 9.35 -15.49 18.43
N VAL A 122 10.38 -14.73 18.81
CA VAL A 122 11.22 -13.94 17.89
C VAL A 122 11.91 -14.82 16.84
N ALA A 123 12.27 -16.06 17.17
CA ALA A 123 12.89 -16.98 16.19
C ALA A 123 11.93 -17.30 15.03
N ALA A 124 10.62 -17.39 15.32
CA ALA A 124 9.58 -17.65 14.31
C ALA A 124 9.20 -16.40 13.48
N TRP A 125 9.63 -15.20 13.89
CA TRP A 125 9.41 -13.99 13.10
C TRP A 125 10.27 -14.00 11.83
N ILE A 126 11.50 -14.52 11.92
CA ILE A 126 12.40 -14.65 10.78
C ILE A 126 11.78 -15.57 9.71
N THR A 127 11.14 -16.67 10.12
CA THR A 127 10.49 -17.62 9.21
C THR A 127 9.19 -17.09 8.61
N THR A 128 8.63 -16.02 9.18
CA THR A 128 7.44 -15.34 8.66
C THR A 128 7.78 -14.47 7.43
N LEU A 129 9.00 -13.95 7.37
CA LEU A 129 9.46 -13.07 6.30
C LEU A 129 9.96 -13.84 5.09
N LEU A 130 9.61 -13.37 3.91
CA LEU A 130 10.20 -13.83 2.65
C LEU A 130 11.24 -12.82 2.19
N TRP A 131 12.52 -13.18 2.32
CA TRP A 131 13.64 -12.29 2.00
C TRP A 131 13.68 -11.85 0.54
N SER A 132 13.07 -12.60 -0.38
CA SER A 132 13.03 -12.28 -1.82
C SER A 132 12.37 -10.93 -2.12
N GLY A 133 11.27 -10.57 -1.45
CA GLY A 133 10.62 -9.26 -1.63
C GLY A 133 11.44 -8.13 -1.03
N TRP A 134 12.04 -8.35 0.14
CA TRP A 134 12.86 -7.34 0.82
C TRP A 134 14.14 -7.02 0.05
N THR A 135 14.81 -8.03 -0.50
CA THR A 135 15.99 -7.82 -1.35
C THR A 135 15.62 -7.12 -2.65
N ALA A 136 14.48 -7.47 -3.26
CA ALA A 136 13.98 -6.77 -4.45
C ALA A 136 13.72 -5.27 -4.18
N VAL A 137 13.12 -4.93 -3.03
CA VAL A 137 12.93 -3.53 -2.60
C VAL A 137 14.28 -2.82 -2.39
N ALA A 138 15.23 -3.47 -1.71
CA ALA A 138 16.55 -2.89 -1.48
C ALA A 138 17.32 -2.62 -2.79
N ILE A 139 17.30 -3.58 -3.72
CA ILE A 139 17.88 -3.44 -5.05
C ILE A 139 17.20 -2.30 -5.81
N GLY A 140 15.86 -2.26 -5.81
CA GLY A 140 15.09 -1.20 -6.46
C GLY A 140 15.42 0.19 -5.93
N LEU A 141 15.57 0.34 -4.61
CA LEU A 141 15.93 1.60 -3.98
C LEU A 141 17.33 2.07 -4.40
N LEU A 142 18.31 1.15 -4.40
CA LEU A 142 19.68 1.45 -4.83
C LEU A 142 19.76 1.82 -6.31
N LEU A 143 19.14 1.03 -7.18
CA LEU A 143 19.13 1.27 -8.62
C LEU A 143 18.43 2.58 -8.98
N ASN A 144 17.30 2.89 -8.34
CA ASN A 144 16.59 4.15 -8.60
C ASN A 144 17.46 5.37 -8.24
N GLY A 145 18.18 5.33 -7.12
CA GLY A 145 19.11 6.39 -6.73
C GLY A 145 20.23 6.61 -7.76
N VAL A 146 20.80 5.52 -8.28
CA VAL A 146 21.84 5.58 -9.33
C VAL A 146 21.27 6.16 -10.62
N ILE A 147 20.14 5.64 -11.11
CA ILE A 147 19.52 6.08 -12.37
C ILE A 147 19.15 7.56 -12.30
N LEU A 148 18.52 8.01 -11.21
CA LEU A 148 18.14 9.40 -11.03
C LEU A 148 19.38 10.31 -10.97
N SER A 149 20.45 9.89 -10.29
CA SER A 149 21.69 10.66 -10.23
C SER A 149 22.37 10.82 -11.59
N LEU A 150 22.28 9.79 -12.45
CA LEU A 150 22.80 9.83 -13.81
C LEU A 150 21.92 10.69 -14.73
N ALA A 151 20.60 10.57 -14.62
CA ALA A 151 19.67 11.38 -15.40
C ALA A 151 19.82 12.88 -15.09
N MET A 152 19.94 13.25 -13.80
CA MET A 152 20.14 14.66 -13.44
C MET A 152 21.47 15.22 -13.95
N ARG A 153 22.53 14.41 -14.09
CA ARG A 153 23.81 14.84 -14.69
C ARG A 153 23.72 15.14 -16.19
N THR A 154 22.67 14.70 -16.87
CA THR A 154 22.47 14.96 -18.31
C THR A 154 21.61 16.19 -18.60
N VAL A 155 21.00 16.77 -17.57
CA VAL A 155 20.09 17.92 -17.67
C VAL A 155 20.75 19.24 -17.19
N ILE A 156 21.91 19.14 -16.53
CA ILE A 156 22.75 20.27 -16.09
C ILE A 156 24.01 20.29 -16.97
#